data_AF-A0A1I1DHF3-F1
#
_entry.id   AF-A0A1I1DHF3-F1
#
_cell.length_a   1.000
_cell.length_b   1.000
_cell.length_c   1.000
_cell.angle_alpha   90.00
_cell.angle_beta   90.00
_cell.angle_gamma   90.00
#
_symmetry.space_group_name_H-M   'P 1'
#
loop_
_entity.id
_entity.type
_entity.pdbx_description
1 polymer ?
#
loop_
_entity_poly.entity_id
_entity_poly.type
_entity_poly.pdbx_seq_one_letter_code
_entity_poly.pdbx_strand_id
1 'polypeptide(L)'
;MSTKTACLIDYVGSTHDDLAARMETARHMQGTRDDPRLERHRIDDFLGGTSRHLHAIDDVMLPEYAKVPDGKALCHDLTASVKRLEVLLYHVNAHEYGSTIEGHYAWPELWADVEQALGDERRHEEELARRLTERLDDERLAELTGRIQRVEPQEPTRPHPHQPHGGMLGRVSRGVMRRTDAFWDMAQGRIVPEPEHEPKRKPGLLGQYLLGSPRMGQEDDRPE
;
A
#
# COMPACT_ATOMS: atom_id res chain seq x y z
N MET A 1 -25.01 17.88 -13.84
CA MET A 1 -24.03 16.80 -13.64
C MET A 1 -23.52 16.93 -12.22
N SER A 2 -23.69 15.90 -11.41
CA SER A 2 -23.52 16.01 -9.96
C SER A 2 -22.05 16.09 -9.59
N THR A 3 -21.69 17.07 -8.76
CA THR A 3 -20.32 17.42 -8.34
C THR A 3 -19.56 16.27 -7.64
N LYS A 4 -20.26 15.18 -7.29
CA LYS A 4 -19.74 14.07 -6.49
C LYS A 4 -19.31 12.86 -7.32
N THR A 5 -19.92 12.60 -8.48
CA THR A 5 -19.44 11.58 -9.44
C THR A 5 -18.02 11.90 -9.93
N ALA A 6 -17.73 13.20 -10.07
CA ALA A 6 -16.41 13.71 -10.37
C ALA A 6 -15.38 13.29 -9.32
N CYS A 7 -15.75 13.15 -8.05
CA CYS A 7 -14.81 12.98 -6.94
C CYS A 7 -13.98 11.69 -6.99
N LEU A 8 -14.53 10.54 -7.46
CA LEU A 8 -13.74 9.30 -7.56
C LEU A 8 -12.80 9.32 -8.77
N ILE A 9 -13.32 9.66 -9.95
CA ILE A 9 -12.52 9.72 -11.18
C ILE A 9 -11.44 10.81 -11.07
N ASP A 10 -11.79 11.97 -10.51
CA ASP A 10 -10.84 13.06 -10.27
C ASP A 10 -9.78 12.66 -9.24
N TYR A 11 -10.15 11.94 -8.18
CA TYR A 11 -9.19 11.42 -7.22
C TYR A 11 -8.22 10.43 -7.88
N VAL A 12 -8.72 9.41 -8.58
CA VAL A 12 -7.89 8.43 -9.30
C VAL A 12 -6.95 9.14 -10.28
N GLY A 13 -7.49 10.07 -11.08
CA GLY A 13 -6.72 10.87 -12.02
C GLY A 13 -5.63 11.69 -11.33
N SER A 14 -5.96 12.42 -10.26
CA SER A 14 -4.99 13.24 -9.54
C SER A 14 -3.89 12.42 -8.85
N THR A 15 -4.23 11.26 -8.28
CA THR A 15 -3.26 10.38 -7.63
C THR A 15 -2.30 9.83 -8.68
N HIS A 16 -2.80 9.42 -9.84
CA HIS A 16 -1.96 8.96 -10.95
C HIS A 16 -1.05 10.04 -11.52
N ASP A 17 -1.55 11.26 -11.66
CA ASP A 17 -0.74 12.40 -12.10
C ASP A 17 0.38 12.70 -11.08
N ASP A 18 0.07 12.63 -9.78
CA ASP A 18 1.06 12.77 -8.70
C ASP A 18 2.11 11.65 -8.73
N LEU A 19 1.70 10.39 -8.91
CA LEU A 19 2.61 9.24 -9.00
C LEU A 19 3.52 9.36 -10.24
N ALA A 20 2.98 9.76 -11.38
CA ALA A 20 3.76 10.00 -12.60
C ALA A 20 4.78 11.13 -12.41
N ALA A 21 4.42 12.23 -11.73
CA ALA A 21 5.35 13.31 -11.41
C ALA A 21 6.48 12.86 -10.46
N ARG A 22 6.17 12.01 -9.47
CA ARG A 22 7.17 11.41 -8.58
C ARG A 22 8.10 10.45 -9.32
N MET A 23 7.55 9.62 -10.21
CA MET A 23 8.32 8.74 -11.09
C MET A 23 9.27 9.53 -11.99
N GLU A 24 8.77 10.60 -12.62
CA GLU A 24 9.55 11.49 -13.48
C GLU A 24 10.75 12.09 -12.73
N THR A 25 10.50 12.51 -11.49
CA THR A 25 11.53 13.06 -10.60
C THR A 25 12.53 11.99 -10.17
N ALA A 26 12.09 10.74 -9.97
CA ALA A 26 12.95 9.63 -9.57
C ALA A 26 13.83 9.12 -10.72
N ARG A 27 13.29 9.03 -11.96
CA ARG A 27 13.98 8.42 -13.11
C ARG A 27 15.11 9.27 -13.71
N HIS A 28 15.02 10.59 -13.59
CA HIS A 28 15.94 11.52 -14.27
C HIS A 28 17.21 11.89 -13.49
N MET A 29 17.39 11.40 -12.26
CA MET A 29 18.51 11.82 -11.43
C MET A 29 19.73 10.91 -11.60
N GLN A 30 20.84 11.56 -11.91
CA GLN A 30 22.19 11.01 -11.82
C GLN A 30 22.82 11.61 -10.56
N GLY A 31 23.33 10.76 -9.66
CA GLY A 31 23.88 11.20 -8.38
C GLY A 31 24.84 12.35 -8.51
N THR A 32 24.54 13.45 -7.81
CA THR A 32 25.55 14.45 -7.55
C THR A 32 26.45 13.91 -6.45
N ARG A 33 27.76 14.11 -6.61
CA ARG A 33 28.79 13.67 -5.65
C ARG A 33 28.55 14.18 -4.22
N ASP A 34 27.75 15.23 -4.07
CA ASP A 34 27.53 15.96 -2.83
C ASP A 34 26.39 15.41 -1.95
N ASP A 35 25.40 14.68 -2.49
CA ASP A 35 24.37 14.04 -1.66
C ASP A 35 23.76 12.76 -2.26
N PRO A 36 24.43 11.60 -2.10
CA PRO A 36 23.90 10.30 -2.50
C PRO A 36 22.63 9.87 -1.73
N ARG A 37 22.27 10.52 -0.62
CA ARG A 37 21.11 10.14 0.20
C ARG A 37 19.82 10.77 -0.29
N LEU A 38 19.91 11.91 -0.98
CA LEU A 38 18.75 12.58 -1.56
C LEU A 38 18.09 11.75 -2.68
N GLU A 39 18.87 10.94 -3.40
CA GLU A 39 18.37 10.03 -4.45
C GLU A 39 17.49 8.93 -3.88
N ARG A 40 17.99 8.27 -2.83
CA ARG A 40 17.27 7.21 -2.11
C ARG A 40 15.94 7.68 -1.57
N HIS A 41 15.88 8.91 -1.06
CA HIS A 41 14.64 9.46 -0.53
C HIS A 41 13.56 9.58 -1.62
N ARG A 42 13.92 10.02 -2.84
CA ARG A 42 12.94 10.21 -3.93
C ARG A 42 12.46 8.89 -4.53
N ILE A 43 13.37 7.93 -4.69
CA ILE A 43 13.00 6.58 -5.09
C ILE A 43 12.11 5.95 -4.01
N ASP A 44 12.50 6.02 -2.74
CA ASP A 44 11.68 5.55 -1.61
C ASP A 44 10.29 6.23 -1.58
N ASP A 45 10.22 7.54 -1.84
CA ASP A 45 8.94 8.30 -1.88
C ASP A 45 8.03 7.81 -3.01
N PHE A 46 8.58 7.56 -4.20
CA PHE A 46 7.85 7.00 -5.33
C PHE A 46 7.39 5.57 -5.05
N LEU A 47 8.30 4.69 -4.61
CA LEU A 47 8.00 3.30 -4.27
C LEU A 47 6.94 3.21 -3.17
N GLY A 48 7.09 4.02 -2.12
CA GLY A 48 6.17 4.06 -0.99
C GLY A 48 4.85 4.73 -1.29
N GLY A 49 4.80 5.73 -2.17
CA GLY A 49 3.55 6.29 -2.67
C GLY A 49 2.78 5.28 -3.51
N THR A 50 3.46 4.66 -4.46
CA THR A 50 2.83 3.69 -5.38
C THR A 50 2.33 2.46 -4.63
N SER A 51 3.14 1.87 -3.74
CA SER A 51 2.72 0.68 -2.96
C SER A 51 1.49 0.95 -2.08
N ARG A 52 1.42 2.14 -1.47
CA ARG A 52 0.26 2.55 -0.65
C ARG A 52 -1.00 2.69 -1.47
N HIS A 53 -0.92 3.34 -2.64
CA HIS A 53 -2.05 3.47 -3.57
C HIS A 53 -2.58 2.09 -3.98
N LEU A 54 -1.70 1.21 -4.48
CA LEU A 54 -2.09 -0.14 -4.92
C LEU A 54 -2.82 -0.93 -3.82
N HIS A 55 -2.27 -0.93 -2.61
CA HIS A 55 -2.91 -1.62 -1.48
C HIS A 55 -4.24 -0.99 -1.03
N ALA A 56 -4.36 0.34 -1.10
CA ALA A 56 -5.59 1.04 -0.77
C ALA A 56 -6.73 0.71 -1.75
N ILE A 57 -6.40 0.67 -3.05
CA ILE A 57 -7.33 0.24 -4.10
C ILE A 57 -7.74 -1.22 -3.91
N ASP A 58 -6.80 -2.09 -3.56
CA ASP A 58 -7.10 -3.49 -3.29
C ASP A 58 -8.02 -3.68 -2.06
N ASP A 59 -7.86 -2.92 -0.98
CA ASP A 59 -8.72 -3.06 0.22
C ASP A 59 -10.12 -2.44 0.02
N VAL A 60 -10.19 -1.29 -0.64
CA VAL A 60 -11.41 -0.50 -0.71
C VAL A 60 -12.21 -0.79 -1.97
N MET A 61 -11.55 -0.89 -3.12
CA MET A 61 -12.20 -0.83 -4.43
C MET A 61 -12.41 -2.20 -5.06
N LEU A 62 -11.47 -3.15 -4.95
CA LEU A 62 -11.66 -4.50 -5.49
C LEU A 62 -12.98 -5.19 -5.07
N PRO A 63 -13.44 -5.08 -3.80
CA PRO A 63 -14.72 -5.66 -3.40
C PRO A 63 -15.92 -5.04 -4.12
N GLU A 64 -15.85 -3.76 -4.49
CA GLU A 64 -16.90 -3.06 -5.22
C GLU A 64 -16.82 -3.34 -6.72
N TYR A 65 -15.61 -3.36 -7.30
CA TYR A 65 -15.36 -3.73 -8.70
C TYR A 65 -15.89 -5.14 -9.03
N ALA A 66 -15.73 -6.09 -8.11
CA ALA A 66 -16.25 -7.45 -8.29
C ALA A 66 -17.78 -7.55 -8.39
N LYS A 67 -18.53 -6.49 -8.02
CA LYS A 67 -20.00 -6.42 -8.10
C LYS A 67 -20.51 -5.83 -9.43
N VAL A 68 -19.61 -5.34 -10.28
CA VAL A 68 -19.92 -4.76 -11.59
C VAL A 68 -20.15 -5.90 -12.62
N PRO A 69 -21.08 -5.76 -13.58
CA PRO A 69 -21.18 -6.67 -14.74
C PRO A 69 -19.84 -6.74 -15.47
N ASP A 70 -19.39 -7.95 -15.82
CA ASP A 70 -18.03 -8.21 -16.36
C ASP A 70 -16.87 -7.80 -15.43
N GLY A 71 -17.17 -7.33 -14.21
CA GLY A 71 -16.19 -6.83 -13.24
C GLY A 71 -15.15 -7.87 -12.83
N LYS A 72 -15.45 -9.16 -12.91
CA LYS A 72 -14.46 -10.22 -12.63
C LYS A 72 -13.31 -10.23 -13.64
N ALA A 73 -13.60 -10.03 -14.92
CA ALA A 73 -12.57 -9.98 -15.96
C ALA A 73 -11.74 -8.69 -15.82
N LEU A 74 -12.41 -7.57 -15.60
CA LEU A 74 -11.75 -6.28 -15.37
C LEU A 74 -10.88 -6.28 -14.10
N CYS A 75 -11.35 -6.87 -13.00
CA CYS A 75 -10.55 -7.06 -11.78
C CYS A 75 -9.33 -7.96 -12.04
N HIS A 76 -9.49 -9.02 -12.84
CA HIS A 76 -8.37 -9.89 -13.19
C HIS A 76 -7.29 -9.12 -13.95
N ASP A 77 -7.69 -8.29 -14.92
CA ASP A 77 -6.76 -7.50 -15.73
C ASP A 77 -6.08 -6.41 -14.88
N LEU A 78 -6.82 -5.75 -13.99
CA LEU A 78 -6.26 -4.84 -12.99
C LEU A 78 -5.22 -5.56 -12.11
N THR A 79 -5.58 -6.68 -11.47
CA THR A 79 -4.66 -7.43 -10.61
C THR A 79 -3.42 -7.91 -11.36
N ALA A 80 -3.55 -8.32 -12.62
CA ALA A 80 -2.40 -8.67 -13.46
C ALA A 80 -1.48 -7.47 -13.70
N SER A 81 -2.06 -6.30 -13.96
CA SER A 81 -1.31 -5.03 -14.14
C SER A 81 -0.60 -4.60 -12.85
N VAL A 82 -1.30 -4.63 -11.71
CA VAL A 82 -0.74 -4.34 -10.37
C VAL A 82 0.45 -5.25 -10.08
N LYS A 83 0.30 -6.56 -10.28
CA LYS A 83 1.38 -7.53 -10.06
C LYS A 83 2.60 -7.26 -10.93
N ARG A 84 2.41 -6.88 -12.20
CA ARG A 84 3.51 -6.50 -13.08
C ARG A 84 4.23 -5.27 -12.55
N LEU A 85 3.49 -4.25 -12.13
CA LEU A 85 4.05 -3.04 -11.55
C LEU A 85 4.84 -3.34 -10.27
N GLU A 86 4.29 -4.13 -9.34
CA GLU A 86 4.99 -4.53 -8.10
C GLU A 86 6.32 -5.24 -8.36
N VAL A 87 6.39 -6.13 -9.37
CA VAL A 87 7.64 -6.78 -9.78
C VAL A 87 8.68 -5.75 -10.24
N LEU A 88 8.27 -4.78 -11.03
CA LEU A 88 9.15 -3.73 -11.53
C LEU A 88 9.61 -2.79 -10.40
N LEU A 89 8.71 -2.42 -9.49
CA LEU A 89 9.05 -1.63 -8.30
C LEU A 89 10.04 -2.37 -7.39
N TYR A 90 9.92 -3.70 -7.29
CA TYR A 90 10.91 -4.52 -6.60
C TYR A 90 12.29 -4.46 -7.26
N HIS A 91 12.36 -4.49 -8.60
CA HIS A 91 13.62 -4.33 -9.33
C HIS A 91 14.21 -2.92 -9.19
N VAL A 92 13.38 -1.86 -9.20
CA VAL A 92 13.84 -0.50 -8.93
C VAL A 92 14.48 -0.41 -7.54
N ASN A 93 13.82 -1.00 -6.54
CA ASN A 93 14.34 -1.08 -5.19
C ASN A 93 15.65 -1.89 -5.14
N ALA A 94 15.69 -3.08 -5.71
CA ALA A 94 16.88 -3.92 -5.70
C ALA A 94 18.08 -3.25 -6.40
N HIS A 95 17.85 -2.50 -7.48
CA HIS A 95 18.91 -1.81 -8.23
C HIS A 95 19.49 -0.66 -7.40
N GLU A 96 18.63 0.11 -6.73
CA GLU A 96 19.05 1.22 -5.85
C GLU A 96 19.86 0.74 -4.63
N TYR A 97 19.46 -0.41 -4.06
CA TYR A 97 20.12 -0.96 -2.86
C TYR A 97 21.28 -1.94 -3.19
N GLY A 98 21.70 -2.00 -4.47
CA GLY A 98 22.92 -2.69 -4.89
C GLY A 98 22.83 -4.21 -4.89
N SER A 99 21.65 -4.77 -5.16
CA SER A 99 21.48 -6.21 -5.31
C SER A 99 22.29 -6.71 -6.52
N THR A 100 23.13 -7.73 -6.31
CA THR A 100 23.97 -8.34 -7.35
C THR A 100 23.20 -9.19 -8.36
N ILE A 101 21.86 -9.26 -8.23
CA ILE A 101 20.97 -10.07 -9.08
C ILE A 101 20.66 -9.36 -10.42
N GLU A 102 20.92 -8.06 -10.54
CA GLU A 102 20.45 -7.23 -11.67
C GLU A 102 21.49 -7.01 -12.76
N GLY A 103 22.06 -8.09 -13.26
CA GLY A 103 22.81 -8.06 -14.53
C GLY A 103 21.92 -7.98 -15.78
N HIS A 104 20.59 -8.00 -15.63
CA HIS A 104 19.66 -8.28 -16.74
C HIS A 104 18.90 -7.06 -17.29
N TYR A 105 18.78 -5.95 -16.56
CA TYR A 105 18.05 -4.76 -17.02
C TYR A 105 18.96 -3.54 -17.04
N ALA A 106 18.98 -2.80 -18.16
CA ALA A 106 19.57 -1.47 -18.15
C ALA A 106 18.64 -0.51 -17.38
N TRP A 107 19.22 0.37 -16.55
CA TRP A 107 18.44 1.31 -15.73
C TRP A 107 17.38 2.13 -16.50
N PRO A 108 17.67 2.68 -17.70
CA PRO A 108 16.65 3.38 -18.49
C PRO A 108 15.51 2.48 -18.99
N GLU A 109 15.81 1.22 -19.29
CA GLU A 109 14.81 0.24 -19.75
C GLU A 109 13.86 -0.12 -18.61
N LEU A 110 14.40 -0.33 -17.40
CA LEU A 110 13.58 -0.60 -16.21
C LEU A 110 12.59 0.54 -15.92
N TRP A 111 13.03 1.81 -16.02
CA TRP A 111 12.11 2.94 -15.83
C TRP A 111 11.07 3.09 -16.95
N ALA A 112 11.42 2.74 -18.20
CA ALA A 112 10.45 2.70 -19.29
C ALA A 112 9.39 1.62 -19.05
N ASP A 113 9.81 0.45 -18.55
CA ASP A 113 8.88 -0.62 -18.17
C ASP A 113 7.98 -0.22 -17.00
N VAL A 114 8.51 0.51 -16.01
CA VAL A 114 7.71 1.07 -14.89
C VAL A 114 6.68 2.08 -15.39
N GLU A 115 7.08 3.01 -16.27
CA GLU A 115 6.18 3.99 -16.88
C GLU A 115 5.04 3.31 -17.64
N GLN A 116 5.36 2.29 -18.44
CA GLN A 116 4.36 1.51 -19.14
C GLN A 116 3.42 0.78 -18.17
N ALA A 117 3.96 0.12 -17.15
CA ALA A 117 3.15 -0.64 -16.19
C ALA A 117 2.25 0.27 -15.34
N LEU A 118 2.72 1.46 -14.96
CA LEU A 118 1.92 2.47 -14.27
C LEU A 118 0.80 2.99 -15.18
N GLY A 119 1.09 3.26 -16.46
CA GLY A 119 0.09 3.64 -17.45
C GLY A 119 -0.95 2.55 -17.70
N ASP A 120 -0.53 1.28 -17.73
CA ASP A 120 -1.45 0.14 -17.87
C ASP A 120 -2.36 0.01 -16.64
N GLU A 121 -1.82 0.16 -15.43
CA GLU A 121 -2.59 0.08 -14.18
C GLU A 121 -3.62 1.21 -14.11
N ARG A 122 -3.22 2.46 -14.39
CA ARG A 122 -4.12 3.62 -14.51
C ARG A 122 -5.29 3.35 -15.44
N ARG A 123 -5.05 2.79 -16.63
CA ARG A 123 -6.11 2.53 -17.61
C ARG A 123 -7.15 1.54 -17.09
N HIS A 124 -6.70 0.47 -16.41
CA HIS A 124 -7.61 -0.52 -15.82
C HIS A 124 -8.38 0.07 -14.63
N GLU A 125 -7.72 0.84 -13.77
CA GLU A 125 -8.35 1.49 -12.63
C GLU A 125 -9.40 2.51 -13.07
N GLU A 126 -9.08 3.38 -14.04
CA GLU A 126 -10.02 4.36 -14.58
C GLU A 126 -11.25 3.71 -15.24
N GLU A 127 -11.07 2.62 -16.00
CA GLU A 127 -12.20 1.89 -16.60
C GLU A 127 -13.12 1.35 -15.51
N LEU A 128 -12.57 0.70 -14.48
CA LEU A 128 -13.33 0.19 -13.35
C LEU A 128 -14.02 1.30 -12.55
N ALA A 129 -13.34 2.43 -12.33
CA ALA A 129 -13.92 3.61 -11.69
C ALA A 129 -15.10 4.17 -12.50
N ARG A 130 -14.97 4.30 -13.83
CA ARG A 130 -16.07 4.71 -14.72
C ARG A 130 -17.26 3.77 -14.61
N ARG A 131 -17.04 2.45 -14.65
CA ARG A 131 -18.14 1.47 -14.50
C ARG A 131 -18.82 1.53 -13.13
N LEU A 132 -18.09 1.87 -12.07
CA LEU A 132 -18.71 2.13 -10.76
C LEU A 132 -19.55 3.40 -10.78
N THR A 133 -19.06 4.49 -11.40
CA THR A 133 -19.80 5.76 -11.48
C THR A 133 -21.12 5.65 -12.24
N GLU A 134 -21.22 4.72 -13.20
CA GLU A 134 -22.46 4.44 -13.93
C GLU A 134 -23.52 3.72 -13.07
N ARG A 135 -23.12 3.12 -11.94
CA ARG A 135 -23.95 2.21 -11.15
C ARG A 135 -24.27 2.69 -9.75
N LEU A 136 -23.33 3.40 -9.14
CA LEU A 136 -23.46 3.88 -7.77
C LEU A 136 -23.96 5.32 -7.78
N ASP A 137 -24.75 5.64 -6.76
CA ASP A 137 -25.09 7.03 -6.51
C ASP A 137 -23.89 7.81 -5.97
N ASP A 138 -24.02 9.12 -6.03
CA ASP A 138 -23.01 10.07 -5.59
C ASP A 138 -22.63 9.96 -4.11
N GLU A 139 -23.55 9.52 -3.25
CA GLU A 139 -23.29 9.38 -1.83
C GLU A 139 -22.35 8.19 -1.58
N ARG A 140 -22.62 7.07 -2.23
CA ARG A 140 -21.77 5.88 -2.16
C ARG A 140 -20.41 6.13 -2.79
N LEU A 141 -20.33 6.85 -3.91
CA LEU A 141 -19.06 7.22 -4.54
C LEU A 141 -18.21 8.10 -3.61
N ALA A 142 -18.81 9.10 -2.97
CA ALA A 142 -18.11 9.95 -2.01
C ALA A 142 -17.64 9.18 -0.78
N GLU A 143 -18.43 8.22 -0.28
CA GLU A 143 -18.04 7.34 0.82
C GLU A 143 -16.81 6.48 0.47
N LEU A 144 -16.79 5.92 -0.74
CA LEU A 144 -15.67 5.12 -1.23
C LEU A 144 -14.41 5.97 -1.34
N THR A 145 -14.47 7.14 -2.00
CA THR A 145 -13.33 8.05 -2.10
C THR A 145 -12.81 8.44 -0.71
N GLY A 146 -13.69 8.81 0.21
CA GLY A 146 -13.31 9.15 1.59
C GLY A 146 -12.78 7.96 2.40
N ARG A 147 -13.07 6.73 2.00
CA ARG A 147 -12.45 5.53 2.60
C ARG A 147 -11.05 5.30 2.03
N ILE A 148 -10.83 5.41 0.73
CA ILE A 148 -9.48 5.28 0.13
C ILE A 148 -8.54 6.31 0.74
N GLN A 149 -8.94 7.59 0.76
CA GLN A 149 -8.13 8.69 1.32
C GLN A 149 -7.74 8.50 2.79
N ARG A 150 -8.51 7.72 3.57
CA ARG A 150 -8.19 7.40 4.96
C ARG A 150 -7.28 6.19 5.11
N VAL A 151 -7.41 5.21 4.22
CA VAL A 151 -6.69 3.95 4.26
C VAL A 151 -5.30 4.09 3.65
N GLU A 152 -5.20 4.76 2.50
CA GLU A 152 -3.96 4.91 1.73
C GLU A 152 -2.75 5.39 2.56
N PRO A 153 -2.85 6.38 3.46
CA PRO A 153 -1.71 6.80 4.27
C PRO A 153 -1.20 5.74 5.26
N GLN A 154 -2.00 4.72 5.55
CA GLN A 154 -1.73 3.66 6.55
C GLN A 154 -1.25 2.36 5.91
N GLU A 155 -1.29 2.26 4.58
CA GLU A 155 -0.92 1.05 3.86
C GLU A 155 0.61 0.84 3.82
N PRO A 156 1.06 -0.40 3.58
CA PRO A 156 2.48 -0.71 3.43
C PRO A 156 3.17 0.12 2.35
N THR A 157 4.41 0.54 2.61
CA THR A 157 5.22 1.38 1.71
C THR A 157 6.18 0.58 0.84
N ARG A 158 6.14 -0.76 0.85
CA ARG A 158 7.09 -1.60 0.10
C ARG A 158 6.41 -2.49 -0.95
N PRO A 159 6.99 -2.59 -2.16
CA PRO A 159 6.50 -3.50 -3.19
C PRO A 159 6.83 -4.94 -2.80
N HIS A 160 5.82 -5.81 -2.83
CA HIS A 160 5.96 -7.21 -2.42
C HIS A 160 5.42 -8.15 -3.52
N PRO A 161 6.27 -8.54 -4.49
CA PRO A 161 5.86 -9.31 -5.68
C PRO A 161 5.24 -10.70 -5.40
N HIS A 162 5.43 -11.21 -4.19
CA HIS A 162 5.00 -12.56 -3.79
C HIS A 162 3.74 -12.58 -2.92
N GLN A 163 3.01 -11.47 -2.84
CA GLN A 163 1.72 -11.45 -2.16
C GLN A 163 0.64 -12.20 -2.97
N PRO A 164 -0.21 -13.01 -2.32
CA PRO A 164 -1.41 -13.52 -2.95
C PRO A 164 -2.50 -12.43 -2.98
N HIS A 165 -2.77 -11.89 -4.16
CA HIS A 165 -3.89 -10.98 -4.40
C HIS A 165 -5.21 -11.78 -4.54
N GLY A 166 -6.11 -11.63 -3.55
CA GLY A 166 -7.52 -12.10 -3.63
C GLY A 166 -8.03 -13.10 -2.57
N GLY A 167 -9.20 -12.78 -1.96
CA GLY A 167 -10.05 -13.71 -1.19
C GLY A 167 -9.82 -13.78 0.33
N MET A 168 -10.75 -14.43 1.06
CA MET A 168 -10.85 -14.44 2.54
C MET A 168 -9.59 -14.94 3.30
N LEU A 169 -8.64 -15.57 2.61
CA LEU A 169 -7.31 -15.90 3.12
C LEU A 169 -6.40 -14.67 3.32
N GLY A 170 -6.69 -13.54 2.67
CA GLY A 170 -5.97 -12.27 2.83
C GLY A 170 -6.09 -11.63 4.22
N ARG A 171 -7.04 -12.07 5.06
CA ARG A 171 -7.13 -11.62 6.46
C ARG A 171 -6.09 -12.27 7.38
N VAL A 172 -5.60 -13.46 7.04
CA VAL A 172 -4.64 -14.21 7.87
C VAL A 172 -3.20 -13.82 7.54
N SER A 173 -2.91 -13.47 6.28
CA SER A 173 -1.59 -12.95 5.87
C SER A 173 -1.24 -11.60 6.53
N ARG A 174 -2.23 -10.75 6.79
CA ARG A 174 -2.05 -9.41 7.42
C ARG A 174 -1.46 -9.44 8.85
N GLY A 175 -1.73 -10.51 9.62
CA GLY A 175 -1.16 -10.68 10.97
C GLY A 175 0.31 -11.13 10.99
N VAL A 176 0.77 -11.73 9.88
CA VAL A 176 2.17 -12.10 9.65
C VAL A 176 2.94 -10.90 9.09
N MET A 177 2.28 -10.08 8.25
CA MET A 177 2.84 -8.90 7.56
C MET A 177 3.42 -7.83 8.49
N ARG A 178 2.68 -7.41 9.53
CA ARG A 178 3.16 -6.40 10.49
C ARG A 178 4.40 -6.84 11.27
N ARG A 179 4.65 -8.16 11.38
CA ARG A 179 5.84 -8.70 12.07
C ARG A 179 7.05 -8.78 11.15
N THR A 180 6.84 -8.96 9.86
CA THR A 180 7.92 -9.01 8.86
C THR A 180 8.44 -7.62 8.54
N ASP A 181 7.55 -6.62 8.48
CA ASP A 181 7.91 -5.19 8.33
C ASP A 181 8.81 -4.72 9.48
N ALA A 182 8.39 -4.95 10.74
CA ALA A 182 9.16 -4.62 11.93
C ALA A 182 10.50 -5.39 12.04
N PHE A 183 10.57 -6.63 11.52
CA PHE A 183 11.80 -7.42 11.49
C PHE A 183 12.83 -6.84 10.50
N TRP A 184 12.38 -6.32 9.36
CA TRP A 184 13.26 -5.73 8.36
C TRP A 184 13.59 -4.26 8.61
N ASP A 185 12.71 -3.49 9.26
CA ASP A 185 13.02 -2.16 9.77
C ASP A 185 14.15 -2.21 10.83
N MET A 186 14.12 -3.24 11.69
CA MET A 186 15.21 -3.53 12.63
C MET A 186 16.50 -3.95 11.91
N ALA A 187 16.40 -4.71 10.82
CA ALA A 187 17.56 -5.17 10.05
C ALA A 187 18.23 -4.07 9.19
N GLN A 188 17.49 -3.03 8.80
CA GLN A 188 17.99 -1.91 7.99
C GLN A 188 18.36 -0.66 8.82
N GLY A 189 18.20 -0.69 10.14
CA GLY A 189 18.64 0.37 11.05
C GLY A 189 17.83 1.67 10.98
N ARG A 190 16.60 1.64 10.43
CA ARG A 190 15.70 2.80 10.43
C ARG A 190 14.93 2.80 11.75
N ILE A 191 15.12 3.84 12.58
CA ILE A 191 14.30 4.06 13.78
C ILE A 191 12.91 4.48 13.29
N VAL A 192 11.97 3.54 13.29
CA VAL A 192 10.55 3.83 13.16
C VAL A 192 10.09 4.42 14.50
N PRO A 193 9.48 5.61 14.55
CA PRO A 193 8.83 6.08 15.76
C PRO A 193 7.71 5.08 16.10
N GLU A 194 7.85 4.40 17.24
CA GLU A 194 6.90 3.43 17.72
C GLU A 194 5.52 4.10 17.84
N PRO A 195 4.45 3.57 17.22
CA PRO A 195 3.13 4.17 17.34
C PRO A 195 2.72 4.18 18.81
N GLU A 196 2.20 5.30 19.30
CA GLU A 196 1.65 5.40 20.66
C GLU A 196 0.61 4.31 20.86
N HIS A 197 0.99 3.25 21.58
CA HIS A 197 0.09 2.20 21.95
C HIS A 197 -0.85 2.72 23.04
N GLU A 198 -2.16 2.74 22.76
CA GLU A 198 -3.17 2.84 23.81
C GLU A 198 -2.89 1.77 24.89
N PRO A 199 -2.96 2.12 26.19
CA PRO A 199 -2.64 1.20 27.26
C PRO A 199 -3.56 -0.04 27.20
N LYS A 200 -2.96 -1.20 26.92
CA LYS A 200 -3.68 -2.47 26.78
C LYS A 200 -4.48 -2.78 28.05
N ARG A 201 -5.74 -3.20 27.88
CA ARG A 201 -6.61 -3.68 28.97
C ARG A 201 -5.92 -4.79 29.76
N LYS A 202 -6.04 -4.73 31.09
CA LYS A 202 -5.40 -5.66 32.03
C LYS A 202 -5.78 -7.12 31.70
N PRO A 203 -4.82 -8.05 31.65
CA PRO A 203 -5.07 -9.44 31.30
C PRO A 203 -5.91 -10.14 32.39
N GLY A 204 -6.95 -10.86 31.97
CA GLY A 204 -7.78 -11.69 32.84
C GLY A 204 -7.03 -12.90 33.42
N LEU A 205 -7.67 -13.62 34.35
CA LEU A 205 -7.07 -14.72 35.14
C LEU A 205 -6.34 -15.77 34.29
N LEU A 206 -6.91 -16.18 33.15
CA LEU A 206 -6.26 -17.13 32.23
C LEU A 206 -4.99 -16.56 31.59
N GLY A 207 -4.99 -15.26 31.25
CA GLY A 207 -3.82 -14.56 30.72
C GLY A 207 -2.70 -14.44 31.75
N GLN A 208 -3.04 -14.28 33.04
CA GLN A 208 -2.06 -14.24 34.13
C GLN A 208 -1.43 -15.62 34.40
N TYR A 209 -2.22 -16.68 34.29
CA TYR A 209 -1.73 -18.06 34.41
C TYR A 209 -0.76 -18.41 33.27
N LEU A 210 -1.07 -18.01 32.04
CA LEU A 210 -0.22 -18.28 30.88
C LEU A 210 1.06 -17.45 30.85
N LEU A 211 1.03 -16.20 31.34
CA LEU A 211 2.21 -15.32 31.44
C LEU A 211 3.09 -15.62 32.67
N GLY A 212 2.76 -16.62 33.49
CA GLY A 212 3.52 -16.96 34.70
C GLY A 212 3.60 -15.81 35.71
N SER A 213 2.66 -14.86 35.65
CA SER A 213 2.66 -13.64 36.46
C SER A 213 1.37 -13.55 37.28
N PRO A 214 1.17 -14.43 38.28
CA PRO A 214 -0.01 -14.40 39.12
C PRO A 214 0.05 -13.15 40.02
N ARG A 215 -0.79 -12.16 39.74
CA ARG A 215 -1.05 -11.07 40.69
C ARG A 215 -2.23 -11.52 41.54
N MET A 216 -1.92 -12.23 42.62
CA MET A 216 -2.91 -12.60 43.64
C MET A 216 -3.54 -11.32 44.17
N GLY A 217 -4.87 -11.27 44.18
CA GLY A 217 -5.66 -10.08 44.46
C GLY A 217 -5.23 -9.41 45.76
N GLN A 218 -4.81 -8.14 45.65
CA GLN A 218 -4.87 -7.24 46.78
C GLN A 218 -6.34 -6.89 46.93
N GLU A 219 -6.96 -7.42 47.98
CA GLU A 219 -8.33 -7.17 48.39
C GLU A 219 -8.60 -5.66 48.46
N ASP A 220 -9.72 -5.27 47.86
CA ASP A 220 -10.37 -4.00 48.08
C ASP A 220 -10.93 -4.04 49.51
N ASP A 221 -10.22 -3.43 50.45
CA ASP A 221 -10.76 -3.05 51.75
C ASP A 221 -10.57 -1.53 51.91
N ARG A 222 -11.56 -0.79 51.42
CA ARG A 222 -12.02 0.45 52.06
C ARG A 222 -13.18 0.05 52.99
N PRO A 223 -13.55 0.80 54.05
CA PRO A 223 -13.10 2.16 54.43
C PRO A 223 -12.88 2.36 55.94
N GLU A 224 -12.15 3.43 56.34
CA GLU A 224 -12.57 4.34 57.42
C GLU A 224 -12.18 5.78 57.03
#